data_AF-A0A1B9JV98-F1
#
_entry.id   AF-A0A1B9JV98-F1
#
_cell.length_a   1.000
_cell.length_b   1.000
_cell.length_c   1.000
_cell.angle_alpha   90.00
_cell.angle_beta   90.00
_cell.angle_gamma   90.00
#
_symmetry.space_group_name_H-M   'P 1'
#
loop_
_entity.id
_entity.type
_entity.pdbx_description
1 polymer ?
#
loop_
_entity_poly.entity_id
_entity_poly.type
_entity_poly.pdbx_seq_one_letter_code
_entity_poly.pdbx_strand_id
1 'polypeptide(L)'
;MKPGISGLPLNKNGTSPRANRQLNALNRGQSGRYKAVIVARNKSRIGAKTIEQQITDKHAARNNGSMPSSIHQRPKPQTSSREGYIDIYGVPDNR
;
A
#
# COMPACT_ATOMS: atom_id res chain seq x y z
N MET A 1 2.89 1.38 -7.24
CA MET A 1 1.85 1.13 -6.20
C MET A 1 1.97 2.18 -5.11
N LYS A 2 0.86 2.61 -4.49
CA LYS A 2 0.86 3.51 -3.33
C LYS A 2 -0.17 3.02 -2.30
N PRO A 3 0.24 2.34 -1.21
CA PRO A 3 -0.68 1.97 -0.14
C PRO A 3 -1.13 3.21 0.65
N GLY A 4 -2.20 3.05 1.44
CA GLY A 4 -2.71 4.12 2.29
C GLY A 4 -3.95 3.72 3.08
N ILE A 5 -4.12 4.35 4.23
CA ILE A 5 -5.25 4.11 5.14
C ILE A 5 -6.38 5.11 4.92
N SER A 6 -7.62 4.68 5.14
CA SER A 6 -8.79 5.57 5.21
C SER A 6 -9.54 5.32 6.52
N GLY A 7 -9.82 6.39 7.26
CA GLY A 7 -10.67 6.35 8.45
C GLY A 7 -12.15 6.61 8.17
N LEU A 8 -12.52 6.84 6.91
CA LEU A 8 -13.90 7.05 6.51
C LEU A 8 -14.54 5.70 6.13
N PRO A 9 -15.87 5.54 6.35
CA PRO A 9 -16.60 4.41 5.81
C PRO A 9 -16.43 4.27 4.30
N LEU A 10 -16.52 3.03 3.80
CA LEU A 10 -16.59 2.79 2.36
C LEU A 10 -17.92 3.36 1.80
N ASN A 11 -17.89 3.78 0.55
CA ASN A 11 -19.09 4.12 -0.21
C ASN A 11 -19.99 2.88 -0.36
N LYS A 12 -21.27 3.09 -0.69
CA LYS A 12 -22.23 1.99 -0.95
C LYS A 12 -21.74 1.00 -2.00
N ASN A 13 -20.96 1.46 -2.97
CA ASN A 13 -20.35 0.63 -4.02
C ASN A 13 -19.02 -0.05 -3.60
N GLY A 14 -18.65 0.00 -2.31
CA GLY A 14 -17.44 -0.65 -1.77
C GLY A 14 -16.13 0.09 -2.00
N THR A 15 -16.15 1.28 -2.61
CA THR A 15 -14.94 2.10 -2.85
C THR A 15 -14.59 2.97 -1.64
N SER A 16 -13.31 3.34 -1.48
CA SER A 16 -12.89 4.27 -0.42
C SER A 16 -12.99 5.73 -0.90
N PRO A 17 -13.71 6.62 -0.18
CA PRO A 17 -13.78 8.05 -0.54
C PRO A 17 -12.39 8.71 -0.63
N ARG A 18 -11.48 8.36 0.29
CA ARG A 18 -10.10 8.87 0.26
C ARG A 18 -9.35 8.37 -0.96
N ALA A 19 -9.44 7.06 -1.25
CA ALA A 19 -8.78 6.48 -2.41
C ALA A 19 -9.30 7.10 -3.72
N ASN A 20 -10.61 7.33 -3.84
CA ASN A 20 -11.22 7.97 -5.01
C ASN A 20 -10.69 9.39 -5.22
N ARG A 21 -10.59 10.21 -4.16
CA ARG A 21 -9.99 11.55 -4.27
C ARG A 21 -8.55 11.51 -4.77
N GLN A 22 -7.74 10.60 -4.25
CA GLN A 22 -6.35 10.44 -4.69
C GLN A 22 -6.27 9.93 -6.13
N LEU A 23 -7.13 8.97 -6.48
CA LEU A 23 -7.20 8.39 -7.81
C LEU A 23 -7.57 9.44 -8.86
N ASN A 24 -8.58 10.26 -8.58
CA ASN A 24 -9.02 11.35 -9.45
C ASN A 24 -7.92 12.39 -9.66
N ALA A 25 -7.15 12.71 -8.62
CA ALA A 25 -6.01 13.62 -8.75
C ALA A 25 -4.89 13.01 -9.61
N LEU A 26 -4.59 11.72 -9.43
CA LEU A 26 -3.53 11.01 -10.16
C LEU A 26 -3.88 10.75 -11.63
N ASN A 27 -5.17 10.54 -11.94
CA ASN A 27 -5.66 10.31 -13.29
C ASN A 27 -6.06 11.62 -14.01
N ARG A 28 -5.78 12.80 -13.44
CA ARG A 28 -6.08 14.08 -14.10
C ARG A 28 -5.27 14.16 -15.39
N GLY A 29 -5.96 14.31 -16.52
CA GLY A 29 -5.36 14.36 -17.86
C GLY A 29 -5.11 13.00 -18.53
N GLN A 30 -5.22 11.89 -17.79
CA GLN A 30 -5.14 10.54 -18.36
C GLN A 30 -6.02 9.58 -17.56
N SER A 31 -7.29 9.46 -17.96
CA SER A 31 -8.24 8.56 -17.31
C SER A 31 -7.76 7.10 -17.40
N GLY A 32 -7.97 6.33 -16.34
CA GLY A 32 -7.69 4.89 -16.30
C GLY A 32 -6.22 4.49 -16.05
N ARG A 33 -5.27 5.43 -15.97
CA ARG A 33 -3.84 5.11 -15.72
C ARG A 33 -3.61 4.40 -14.39
N TYR A 34 -4.31 4.83 -13.35
CA TYR A 34 -4.26 4.24 -12.01
C TYR A 34 -5.61 3.65 -11.63
N LYS A 35 -5.59 2.63 -10.76
CA LYS A 35 -6.77 2.03 -10.12
C LYS A 35 -6.61 1.95 -8.60
N ALA A 36 -7.72 2.06 -7.88
CA ALA A 36 -7.76 1.85 -6.43
C ALA A 36 -8.24 0.43 -6.09
N VAL A 37 -7.59 -0.22 -5.13
CA VAL A 37 -7.94 -1.56 -4.64
C VAL A 37 -7.99 -1.55 -3.11
N ILE A 38 -8.99 -2.18 -2.52
CA ILE A 38 -9.11 -2.34 -1.07
C ILE A 38 -8.41 -3.64 -0.66
N VAL A 39 -7.29 -3.51 0.05
CA VAL A 39 -6.48 -4.66 0.51
C VAL A 39 -6.94 -5.25 1.84
N ALA A 40 -7.54 -4.43 2.70
CA ALA A 40 -8.05 -4.85 4.01
C ALA A 40 -9.18 -3.91 4.47
N ARG A 41 -10.11 -4.44 5.28
CA ARG A 41 -11.25 -3.71 5.87
C ARG A 41 -11.28 -3.95 7.38
N ASN A 42 -11.99 -3.08 8.11
CA ASN A 42 -12.26 -3.23 9.55
C ASN A 42 -11.00 -3.45 10.40
N LYS A 43 -9.94 -2.68 10.12
CA LYS A 43 -8.68 -2.74 10.88
C LYS A 43 -8.60 -1.58 11.84
N SER A 44 -8.01 -1.83 13.02
CA SER A 44 -7.58 -0.74 13.89
C SER A 44 -6.56 0.15 13.17
N ARG A 45 -6.39 1.38 13.63
CA ARG A 45 -5.40 2.30 13.04
C ARG A 45 -3.99 1.70 13.05
N ILE A 46 -3.62 1.00 14.13
CA ILE A 46 -2.33 0.33 14.26
C ILE A 46 -2.22 -0.80 13.23
N GLY A 47 -3.20 -1.71 13.17
CA GLY A 47 -3.19 -2.82 12.21
C GLY A 47 -3.17 -2.34 10.75
N ALA A 48 -3.85 -1.24 10.43
CA ALA A 48 -3.81 -0.64 9.09
C ALA A 48 -2.41 -0.10 8.74
N LYS A 49 -1.71 0.53 9.69
CA LYS A 49 -0.31 0.98 9.49
C LYS A 49 0.64 -0.20 9.32
N THR A 50 0.47 -1.27 10.09
CA THR A 50 1.27 -2.50 9.95
C THR A 50 1.11 -3.09 8.55
N ILE A 51 -0.12 -3.17 8.02
CA ILE A 51 -0.37 -3.65 6.66
C ILE A 51 0.26 -2.73 5.61
N GLU A 52 0.18 -1.40 5.80
CA GLU A 52 0.83 -0.43 4.90
C GLU A 52 2.36 -0.59 4.88
N GLN A 53 2.98 -0.82 6.04
CA GLN A 53 4.40 -1.12 6.18
C GLN A 53 4.76 -2.45 5.52
N GLN A 54 4.01 -3.51 5.82
CA GLN A 54 4.23 -4.85 5.25
C GLN A 54 4.17 -4.85 3.73
N ILE A 55 3.22 -4.14 3.12
CA ILE A 55 3.13 -4.00 1.65
C ILE A 55 4.35 -3.26 1.10
N THR A 56 4.81 -2.22 1.79
CA THR A 56 5.97 -1.43 1.39
C THR A 56 7.24 -2.26 1.45
N ASP A 57 7.48 -2.96 2.56
CA ASP A 57 8.63 -3.84 2.78
C ASP A 57 8.64 -5.00 1.79
N LYS A 58 7.48 -5.63 1.55
CA LYS A 58 7.33 -6.70 0.58
C LYS A 58 7.75 -6.26 -0.82
N HIS A 59 7.40 -5.03 -1.22
CA HIS A 59 7.85 -4.49 -2.49
C HIS A 59 9.36 -4.25 -2.49
N ALA A 60 9.89 -3.59 -1.47
CA ALA A 60 11.31 -3.27 -1.37
C ALA A 60 12.20 -4.53 -1.36
N ALA A 61 11.83 -5.55 -0.58
CA ALA A 61 12.50 -6.84 -0.51
C ALA A 61 12.61 -7.55 -1.88
N ARG A 62 11.63 -7.34 -2.76
CA ARG A 62 11.62 -7.89 -4.12
C ARG A 62 12.37 -7.03 -5.14
N ASN A 63 12.60 -5.76 -4.82
CA ASN A 63 13.07 -4.75 -5.77
C ASN A 63 14.31 -4.02 -5.23
N ASN A 64 15.18 -4.73 -4.51
CA ASN A 64 16.46 -4.22 -4.01
C ASN A 64 16.35 -2.92 -3.20
N GLY A 65 15.37 -2.83 -2.31
CA GLY A 65 15.12 -1.63 -1.49
C GLY A 65 14.35 -0.51 -2.17
N SER A 66 13.91 -0.70 -3.43
CA SER A 66 13.19 0.34 -4.18
C SER A 66 11.83 0.67 -3.57
N MET A 67 11.44 1.94 -3.69
CA MET A 67 10.10 2.39 -3.28
C MET A 67 9.01 1.87 -4.24
N PRO A 68 7.81 1.51 -3.74
CA PRO A 68 6.67 1.03 -4.55
C PRO A 68 6.27 1.89 -5.76
N SER A 69 6.52 3.20 -5.72
CA SER A 69 6.42 4.13 -6.84
C SER A 69 6.99 5.49 -6.46
N SER A 70 7.24 6.35 -7.45
CA SER A 70 7.68 7.74 -7.24
C SER A 70 6.67 8.60 -6.45
N ILE A 71 5.38 8.28 -6.52
CA ILE A 71 4.32 8.98 -5.78
C ILE A 71 4.16 8.47 -4.33
N HIS A 72 4.84 7.38 -3.98
CA HIS A 72 4.86 6.83 -2.62
C HIS A 72 6.03 7.46 -1.84
N GLN A 73 5.73 8.03 -0.68
CA GLN A 73 6.74 8.73 0.13
C GLN A 73 6.92 8.08 1.51
N ARG A 74 5.84 7.58 2.09
CA ARG A 74 5.82 6.95 3.42
C ARG A 74 4.79 5.81 3.44
N PRO A 75 5.02 4.76 4.24
CA PRO A 75 6.23 4.54 5.03
C PRO A 75 7.45 4.25 4.14
N LYS A 76 8.65 4.39 4.72
CA LYS A 76 9.88 3.93 4.09
C LYS A 76 10.05 2.43 4.38
N PRO A 77 10.67 1.65 3.48
CA PRO A 77 10.99 0.26 3.75
C PRO A 77 11.87 0.13 5.00
N GLN A 78 11.61 -0.89 5.80
CA GLN A 78 12.43 -1.30 6.92
C GLN A 78 13.45 -2.39 6.53
N THR A 79 13.21 -3.06 5.40
CA THR A 79 14.10 -4.05 4.81
C THR A 79 14.22 -3.82 3.30
N SER A 80 15.36 -4.22 2.73
CA SER A 80 15.63 -4.23 1.29
C SER A 80 15.86 -5.64 0.72
N SER A 81 15.87 -6.69 1.56
CA SER A 81 16.11 -8.07 1.18
C SER A 81 14.94 -8.99 1.55
N ARG A 82 14.86 -10.15 0.88
CA ARG A 82 13.85 -11.18 1.15
C ARG A 82 14.06 -11.80 2.53
N GLU A 83 15.31 -12.02 2.92
CA GLU A 83 15.72 -12.54 4.23
C GLU A 83 15.24 -11.60 5.33
N GLY A 84 15.53 -10.30 5.22
CA GLY A 84 15.08 -9.32 6.21
C GLY A 84 13.56 -9.16 6.26
N TYR A 85 12.85 -9.42 5.16
CA TYR A 85 11.37 -9.49 5.18
C TYR A 85 10.87 -10.70 5.97
N ILE A 86 11.49 -11.87 5.78
CA ILE A 86 11.17 -13.09 6.52
C ILE A 86 11.46 -12.90 8.00
N ASP A 87 12.58 -12.28 8.36
CA ASP A 87 12.94 -12.02 9.76
C ASP A 87 11.92 -11.14 10.48
N ILE A 88 11.37 -10.13 9.79
CA ILE A 88 10.38 -9.20 10.37
C ILE A 88 8.99 -9.86 10.50
N TYR A 89 8.56 -10.60 9.47
CA TYR A 89 7.16 -11.04 9.36
C TYR A 89 6.95 -12.55 9.57
N GLY A 90 8.01 -13.35 9.67
CA GLY A 90 7.97 -14.80 9.87
C GLY A 90 7.31 -15.57 8.72
N VAL A 91 7.08 -14.91 7.57
CA VAL A 91 6.41 -15.51 6.41
C VAL A 91 7.27 -15.34 5.16
N PRO A 92 7.51 -16.42 4.40
CA PRO A 92 8.18 -16.31 3.13
C PRO A 92 7.36 -15.46 2.17
N ASP A 93 8.08 -14.72 1.34
CA ASP A 93 7.53 -13.83 0.36
C ASP A 93 6.98 -14.58 -0.88
N ASN A 94 6.11 -15.57 -0.64
CA ASN A 94 5.58 -16.45 -1.68
C ASN A 94 4.78 -15.64 -2.72
N ARG A 95 5.39 -15.46 -3.89
CA ARG A 95 4.72 -15.29 -5.19
C ARG A 95 5.51 -16.00 -6.24
#